data_AF-A0A0W0GGB5-F1
#
_entry.id   AF-A0A0W0GGB5-F1
#
_cell.length_a   1.000
_cell.length_b   1.000
_cell.length_c   1.000
_cell.angle_alpha   90.00
_cell.angle_beta   90.00
_cell.angle_gamma   90.00
#
_symmetry.space_group_name_H-M   'P 1'
#
loop_
_entity.id
_entity.type
_entity.pdbx_description
1 polymer ?
#
loop_
_entity_poly.entity_id
_entity_poly.type
_entity_poly.pdbx_seq_one_letter_code
_entity_poly.pdbx_strand_id
1 'polypeptide(L)'
;MDFILAILMVIIGAGIPAYWLNYWASGRLPLGFRTIVNGSYIVFHILAELVTAGLCLAAGAVIVFHGFPQARALVFLASGALIYAGVNSLGWSSLTDHRMVIIFLLVSLIAVAAALYAQTGWQQFG
;
A
#
# COMPACT_ATOMS: atom_id res chain seq x y z
N MET A 1 10.00 -7.74 16.08
CA MET A 1 9.39 -6.61 15.34
C MET A 1 9.14 -7.00 13.90
N ASP A 2 10.08 -7.69 13.28
CA ASP A 2 10.10 -8.13 11.88
C ASP A 2 8.86 -8.93 11.49
N PHE A 3 8.45 -9.89 12.33
CA PHE A 3 7.26 -10.71 12.09
C PHE A 3 5.96 -9.89 12.08
N ILE A 4 5.85 -8.88 12.95
CA ILE A 4 4.69 -7.96 12.98
C ILE A 4 4.67 -7.14 11.68
N LEU A 5 5.83 -6.61 11.28
CA LEU A 5 5.95 -5.87 10.02
C LEU A 5 5.58 -6.74 8.81
N ALA A 6 6.01 -8.01 8.78
CA ALA A 6 5.64 -8.94 7.74
C ALA A 6 4.12 -9.13 7.65
N ILE A 7 3.46 -9.36 8.80
CA ILE A 7 1.99 -9.48 8.86
C ILE A 7 1.32 -8.20 8.34
N LEU A 8 1.76 -7.03 8.79
CA LEU A 8 1.20 -5.75 8.35
C LEU A 8 1.35 -5.56 6.83
N MET A 9 2.52 -5.84 6.28
CA MET A 9 2.77 -5.76 4.84
C MET A 9 1.89 -6.72 4.04
N VAL A 10 1.71 -7.96 4.53
CA VAL A 10 0.83 -8.93 3.88
C VAL A 10 -0.63 -8.48 3.95
N ILE A 11 -1.11 -8.02 5.11
CA ILE A 11 -2.50 -7.56 5.29
C ILE A 11 -2.79 -6.36 4.39
N ILE A 12 -1.91 -5.35 4.38
CA ILE A 12 -2.09 -4.17 3.53
C ILE A 12 -2.05 -4.58 2.04
N GLY A 13 -1.08 -5.42 1.67
CA GLY A 13 -0.93 -5.92 0.32
C GLY A 13 -2.11 -6.74 -0.18
N ALA A 14 -2.76 -7.54 0.69
CA ALA A 14 -3.98 -8.27 0.36
C ALA A 14 -5.23 -7.38 0.40
N GLY A 15 -5.24 -6.36 1.26
CA GLY A 15 -6.36 -5.44 1.44
C GLY A 15 -6.62 -4.57 0.21
N ILE A 16 -5.57 -4.12 -0.48
CA ILE A 16 -5.69 -3.32 -1.71
C ILE A 16 -6.47 -4.04 -2.83
N PRO A 17 -6.09 -5.24 -3.29
CA PRO A 17 -6.85 -5.96 -4.31
C PRO A 17 -8.24 -6.34 -3.81
N ALA A 18 -8.39 -6.71 -2.54
CA ALA A 18 -9.71 -6.98 -1.95
C ALA A 18 -10.64 -5.75 -2.01
N TYR A 19 -10.12 -4.55 -1.72
CA TYR A 19 -10.85 -3.30 -1.85
C TYR A 19 -11.31 -3.08 -3.30
N TRP A 20 -10.41 -3.22 -4.28
CA TRP A 20 -10.78 -3.04 -5.69
C TRP A 20 -11.78 -4.06 -6.21
N LEU A 21 -11.64 -5.33 -5.82
CA LEU A 21 -12.60 -6.37 -6.16
C LEU A 21 -13.99 -6.05 -5.59
N ASN A 22 -14.06 -5.63 -4.32
CA ASN A 22 -15.32 -5.21 -3.70
C ASN A 22 -15.89 -3.95 -4.37
N TYR A 23 -15.04 -2.97 -4.68
CA TYR A 23 -15.44 -1.72 -5.34
C TYR A 23 -16.03 -1.99 -6.72
N TRP A 24 -15.43 -2.90 -7.48
CA TRP A 24 -15.95 -3.37 -8.77
C TRP A 24 -17.25 -4.15 -8.60
N ALA A 25 -17.30 -5.14 -7.70
CA ALA A 25 -18.49 -5.96 -7.45
C ALA A 25 -19.69 -5.12 -6.97
N SER A 26 -19.43 -3.98 -6.32
CA SER A 26 -20.45 -3.02 -5.89
C SER A 26 -20.99 -2.13 -7.02
N GLY A 27 -20.59 -2.36 -8.27
CA GLY A 27 -21.07 -1.59 -9.43
C GLY A 27 -20.51 -0.17 -9.53
N ARG A 28 -19.46 0.16 -8.77
CA ARG A 28 -18.88 1.53 -8.74
C ARG A 28 -17.94 1.84 -9.93
N LEU A 29 -17.83 0.90 -10.87
CA LEU A 29 -17.09 1.02 -12.14
C LEU A 29 -18.06 0.85 -13.32
N PRO A 30 -18.90 1.86 -13.63
CA PRO A 30 -19.97 1.73 -14.63
C PRO A 30 -19.45 1.42 -16.04
N LEU A 31 -18.21 1.80 -16.37
CA LEU A 31 -17.56 1.50 -17.64
C LEU A 31 -16.36 0.53 -17.47
N GLY A 32 -16.30 -0.19 -16.35
CA GLY A 32 -15.16 -1.02 -15.97
C GLY A 32 -13.87 -0.20 -15.90
N PHE A 33 -12.78 -0.71 -16.49
CA PHE A 33 -11.47 -0.05 -16.54
C PHE A 33 -11.45 1.29 -17.31
N ARG A 34 -12.48 1.58 -18.12
CA ARG A 34 -12.60 2.85 -18.85
C ARG A 34 -13.28 3.95 -18.05
N THR A 35 -13.70 3.66 -16.81
CA THR A 35 -14.32 4.66 -15.93
C THR A 35 -13.34 5.80 -15.66
N ILE A 36 -13.81 7.04 -15.81
CA ILE A 36 -13.02 8.26 -15.53
C ILE A 36 -13.43 8.79 -14.16
N VAL A 37 -12.44 9.02 -13.30
CA VAL A 37 -12.62 9.62 -11.97
C VAL A 37 -11.63 10.77 -11.85
N ASN A 38 -12.12 11.95 -11.47
CA ASN A 38 -11.31 13.18 -11.34
C ASN A 38 -10.47 13.50 -12.60
N GLY A 39 -11.06 13.32 -13.79
CA GLY A 39 -10.40 13.64 -15.06
C GLY A 39 -9.35 12.64 -15.54
N SER A 40 -9.13 11.53 -14.82
CA SER A 40 -8.18 10.47 -15.19
C SER A 40 -8.86 9.11 -15.32
N TYR A 41 -8.32 8.23 -16.17
CA TYR A 41 -8.78 6.85 -16.25
C TYR A 41 -8.43 6.08 -14.97
N ILE A 42 -9.43 5.46 -14.35
CA ILE A 42 -9.27 4.76 -13.08
C ILE A 42 -8.30 3.57 -13.18
N VAL A 43 -8.13 2.98 -14.37
CA VAL A 43 -7.24 1.82 -14.57
C VAL A 43 -5.80 2.11 -14.17
N PHE A 44 -5.27 3.30 -14.46
CA PHE A 44 -3.90 3.65 -14.09
C PHE A 44 -3.72 3.75 -12.57
N HIS A 45 -4.75 4.25 -11.90
CA HIS A 45 -4.78 4.31 -10.45
C HIS A 45 -4.85 2.90 -9.83
N ILE A 46 -5.74 2.03 -10.33
CA ILE A 46 -5.82 0.62 -9.93
C ILE A 46 -4.47 -0.07 -10.14
N LEU A 47 -3.83 0.12 -11.29
CA LEU A 47 -2.53 -0.49 -11.58
C LEU A 47 -1.44 -0.03 -10.60
N ALA A 48 -1.35 1.26 -10.29
CA ALA A 48 -0.39 1.77 -9.32
C ALA A 48 -0.61 1.16 -7.91
N GLU A 49 -1.87 1.01 -7.51
CA GLU A 49 -2.21 0.39 -6.23
C GLU A 49 -1.92 -1.12 -6.23
N LEU A 50 -2.17 -1.83 -7.34
CA LEU A 50 -1.82 -3.25 -7.48
C LEU A 50 -0.29 -3.48 -7.48
N VAL A 51 0.50 -2.57 -8.06
CA VAL A 51 1.96 -2.60 -7.92
C VAL A 51 2.36 -2.42 -6.46
N THR A 52 1.75 -1.45 -5.77
CA THR A 52 1.98 -1.23 -4.34
C THR A 52 1.64 -2.48 -3.52
N ALA A 53 0.51 -3.13 -3.83
CA ALA A 53 0.08 -4.38 -3.21
C ALA A 53 1.10 -5.50 -3.43
N GLY A 54 1.57 -5.68 -4.66
CA GLY A 54 2.60 -6.66 -5.01
C GLY A 54 3.91 -6.44 -4.24
N LEU A 55 4.35 -5.18 -4.12
CA LEU A 55 5.54 -4.83 -3.33
C LEU A 55 5.37 -5.16 -1.85
N CYS A 56 4.20 -4.88 -1.26
CA CYS A 56 3.92 -5.19 0.14
C CYS A 56 3.88 -6.70 0.39
N LEU A 57 3.19 -7.46 -0.47
CA LEU A 57 3.14 -8.92 -0.38
C LEU A 57 4.54 -9.54 -0.52
N ALA A 58 5.32 -9.08 -1.50
CA ALA A 58 6.68 -9.53 -1.71
C ALA A 58 7.58 -9.18 -0.52
N ALA A 59 7.49 -7.96 0.03
CA ALA A 59 8.23 -7.57 1.23
C ALA A 59 7.91 -8.49 2.41
N GLY A 60 6.62 -8.72 2.69
CA GLY A 60 6.18 -9.61 3.76
C GLY A 60 6.66 -11.05 3.58
N ALA A 61 6.58 -11.59 2.36
CA ALA A 61 7.07 -12.92 2.03
C ALA A 61 8.59 -13.02 2.25
N VAL A 62 9.38 -12.07 1.75
CA VAL A 62 10.84 -12.09 1.92
C VAL A 62 11.22 -11.99 3.40
N ILE A 63 10.52 -11.17 4.21
CA ILE A 63 10.76 -11.13 5.66
C ILE A 63 10.53 -12.51 6.29
N VAL A 64 9.45 -13.21 5.93
CA VAL A 64 9.11 -14.52 6.51
C VAL A 64 10.10 -15.61 6.10
N PHE A 65 10.49 -15.66 4.82
CA PHE A 65 11.32 -16.76 4.30
C PHE A 65 12.83 -16.52 4.38
N HIS A 66 13.27 -15.26 4.33
CA HIS A 66 14.68 -14.90 4.25
C HIS A 66 15.14 -13.97 5.38
N GLY A 67 14.22 -13.39 6.15
CA GLY A 67 14.51 -12.45 7.21
C GLY A 67 14.49 -10.99 6.75
N PHE A 68 14.47 -10.08 7.73
CA PHE A 68 14.39 -8.64 7.47
C PHE A 68 15.58 -8.06 6.68
N PRO A 69 16.86 -8.43 6.92
CA PRO A 69 18.00 -7.82 6.21
C PRO A 69 17.90 -7.88 4.68
N GLN A 70 17.42 -9.00 4.15
CA GLN A 70 17.22 -9.26 2.73
C GLN A 70 16.01 -8.52 2.17
N ALA A 71 15.00 -8.28 3.02
CA ALA A 71 13.78 -7.57 2.64
C ALA A 71 13.92 -6.04 2.70
N ARG A 72 14.98 -5.48 3.30
CA ARG A 72 15.08 -4.03 3.62
C ARG A 72 14.80 -3.11 2.43
N ALA A 73 15.47 -3.31 1.31
CA ALA A 73 15.28 -2.48 0.12
C ALA A 73 13.83 -2.56 -0.40
N LEU A 74 13.25 -3.76 -0.34
CA LEU A 74 11.89 -4.01 -0.77
C LEU A 74 10.86 -3.40 0.19
N VAL A 75 11.10 -3.46 1.51
CA VAL A 75 10.30 -2.79 2.53
C VAL A 75 10.35 -1.28 2.33
N PHE A 76 11.52 -0.71 2.07
CA PHE A 76 11.67 0.73 1.83
C PHE A 76 10.89 1.16 0.58
N LEU A 77 11.02 0.41 -0.52
CA LEU A 77 10.30 0.66 -1.77
C LEU A 77 8.77 0.52 -1.58
N ALA A 78 8.32 -0.56 -0.96
CA ALA A 78 6.90 -0.80 -0.66
C ALA A 78 6.32 0.32 0.22
N SER A 79 7.07 0.76 1.22
CA SER A 79 6.68 1.84 2.11
C SER A 79 6.56 3.17 1.37
N GLY A 80 7.51 3.49 0.47
CA GLY A 80 7.42 4.68 -0.38
C GLY A 80 6.18 4.67 -1.29
N ALA A 81 5.90 3.52 -1.91
CA ALA A 81 4.69 3.34 -2.73
C ALA A 81 3.41 3.47 -1.89
N LEU A 82 3.38 2.92 -0.68
CA LEU A 82 2.26 3.05 0.26
C LEU A 82 2.04 4.48 0.74
N ILE A 83 3.10 5.25 1.02
CA ILE A 83 2.99 6.65 1.40
C ILE A 83 2.36 7.45 0.26
N TYR A 84 2.84 7.25 -0.97
CA TYR A 84 2.26 7.88 -2.15
C TYR A 84 0.78 7.52 -2.32
N ALA A 85 0.44 6.23 -2.28
CA ALA A 85 -0.93 5.75 -2.42
C ALA A 85 -1.84 6.28 -1.28
N GLY A 86 -1.33 6.32 -0.06
CA GLY A 86 -2.02 6.85 1.12
C GLY A 86 -2.33 8.34 1.00
N VAL A 87 -1.35 9.16 0.63
CA VAL A 87 -1.55 10.61 0.40
C VAL A 87 -2.56 10.86 -0.72
N ASN A 88 -2.44 10.15 -1.83
CA ASN A 88 -3.37 10.28 -2.96
C ASN A 88 -4.81 9.89 -2.54
N SER A 89 -4.94 8.81 -1.77
CA SER A 89 -6.23 8.31 -1.29
C SER A 89 -6.84 9.20 -0.19
N LEU A 90 -6.02 9.87 0.62
CA LEU A 90 -6.46 10.88 1.60
C LEU A 90 -7.06 12.11 0.91
N GLY A 91 -6.41 12.58 -0.16
CA GLY A 91 -6.93 13.67 -0.97
C GLY A 91 -8.32 13.35 -1.55
N TRP A 92 -8.51 12.11 -2.01
CA TRP A 92 -9.81 11.67 -2.53
C TRP A 92 -10.87 11.46 -1.44
N SER A 93 -10.53 10.70 -0.39
CA SER A 93 -11.47 10.34 0.68
C SER A 93 -11.95 11.52 1.51
N SER A 94 -11.14 12.58 1.68
CA SER A 94 -11.57 13.81 2.33
C SER A 94 -12.73 14.50 1.59
N LEU A 95 -12.90 14.23 0.29
CA LEU A 95 -13.98 14.77 -0.54
C LEU A 95 -15.16 13.80 -0.72
N THR A 96 -14.95 12.50 -0.53
CA THR A 96 -15.95 11.46 -0.87
C THR A 96 -16.44 10.62 0.32
N ASP A 97 -15.55 10.19 1.21
CA ASP A 97 -15.88 9.36 2.37
C ASP A 97 -14.88 9.58 3.51
N HIS A 98 -15.32 10.38 4.49
CA HIS A 98 -14.51 10.74 5.66
C HIS A 98 -14.13 9.54 6.53
N ARG A 99 -14.85 8.41 6.44
CA ARG A 99 -14.53 7.20 7.23
C ARG A 99 -13.25 6.54 6.73
N MET A 100 -12.99 6.64 5.42
CA MET A 100 -11.79 6.08 4.80
C MET A 100 -10.52 6.88 5.12
N VAL A 101 -10.66 8.16 5.50
CA VAL A 101 -9.54 9.03 5.89
C VAL A 101 -8.74 8.42 7.03
N ILE A 102 -9.40 7.90 8.07
CA ILE A 102 -8.72 7.30 9.23
C ILE A 102 -7.91 6.06 8.81
N ILE A 103 -8.47 5.24 7.91
CA ILE A 103 -7.80 4.02 7.42
C ILE A 103 -6.55 4.41 6.62
N PHE A 104 -6.66 5.36 5.69
CA PHE A 104 -5.50 5.78 4.90
C PHE A 104 -4.45 6.51 5.73
N LEU A 105 -4.85 7.29 6.73
CA LEU A 105 -3.91 7.87 7.71
C LEU A 105 -3.13 6.76 8.43
N LEU A 106 -3.82 5.75 8.96
CA LEU A 106 -3.18 4.64 9.67
C LEU A 106 -2.20 3.89 8.77
N VAL A 107 -2.60 3.54 7.55
CA VAL A 107 -1.72 2.88 6.57
C VAL A 107 -0.51 3.75 6.24
N SER A 108 -0.69 5.06 6.09
CA SER A 108 0.41 6.00 5.79
C SER A 108 1.40 6.08 6.96
N LEU A 109 0.90 6.11 8.20
CA LEU A 109 1.75 6.10 9.41
C LEU A 109 2.54 4.79 9.54
N ILE A 110 1.91 3.65 9.28
CA ILE A 110 2.59 2.34 9.25
C ILE A 110 3.68 2.34 8.18
N ALA A 111 3.41 2.87 6.99
CA ALA A 111 4.37 2.96 5.91
C ALA A 111 5.56 3.85 6.27
N VAL A 112 5.34 5.02 6.89
CA VAL A 112 6.42 5.89 7.39
C VAL A 112 7.27 5.16 8.44
N ALA A 113 6.64 4.50 9.41
CA ALA A 113 7.36 3.75 10.44
C ALA A 113 8.19 2.61 9.83
N ALA A 114 7.65 1.89 8.86
CA ALA A 114 8.34 0.83 8.14
C ALA A 114 9.54 1.35 7.33
N ALA A 115 9.39 2.50 6.67
CA ALA A 115 10.47 3.15 5.92
C ALA A 115 11.63 3.56 6.86
N LEU A 116 11.32 4.20 7.99
CA LEU A 116 12.31 4.61 8.98
C LEU A 116 13.01 3.40 9.60
N TYR A 117 12.27 2.31 9.85
CA TYR A 117 12.85 1.07 10.35
C TYR A 117 13.80 0.42 9.35
N ALA A 118 13.43 0.39 8.06
CA ALA A 118 14.30 -0.10 6.99
C ALA A 118 15.57 0.75 6.82
N GLN A 119 15.46 2.08 7.00
CA GLN A 119 16.57 3.02 6.87
C GLN A 119 17.57 2.93 8.04
N THR A 120 17.08 2.92 9.28
CA THR A 120 17.94 2.83 10.48
C THR A 120 18.70 1.51 10.54
N GLY A 121 18.10 0.42 10.07
CA GLY A 121 18.81 -0.85 9.90
C GLY A 121 19.96 -0.79 8.88
N TRP A 122 19.92 0.13 7.92
CA TRP A 122 21.00 0.30 6.93
C TRP A 122 22.25 0.92 7.56
N GLN A 123 22.07 1.89 8.46
CA GLN A 123 23.17 2.62 9.10
C GLN A 123 24.02 1.75 10.05
N GLN A 124 23.52 0.59 10.47
CA GLN A 124 24.23 -0.31 11.38
C GLN A 124 25.15 -1.33 10.69
N PHE A 125 25.05 -1.47 9.36
CA PHE A 125 25.82 -2.44 8.57
C PHE A 125 26.63 -1.80 7.43
N GLY A 126 26.65 -0.46 7.40
CA GLY A 126 27.46 0.35 6.47
C GLY A 126 28.74 0.84 7.11
#